data_AF-K0NY05-F1
#
_entry.id   AF-K0NY05-F1
#
_cell.length_a   1.000
_cell.length_b   1.000
_cell.length_c   1.000
_cell.angle_alpha   90.00
_cell.angle_beta   90.00
_cell.angle_gamma   90.00
#
_symmetry.space_group_name_H-M   'P 1'
#
loop_
_entity.id
_entity.type
_entity.pdbx_description
1 polymer ?
#
loop_
_entity_poly.entity_id
_entity_poly.type
_entity_poly.pdbx_seq_one_letter_code
_entity_poly.pdbx_strand_id
1 'polypeptide(L)' 'MTYQLVYDNEKERQYKVEGDCNALAYVTIDKVAGTVSSVGTYNIMFGKDFTEKLALGTLKFKNNPPKEFTYGVG' A
#
# COMPACT_ATOMS: atom_id res chain seq x y z
N MET A 1 0.97 7.58 -8.39
CA MET A 1 0.18 6.47 -7.81
C MET A 1 -0.41 6.93 -6.50
N THR A 2 -1.69 6.64 -6.28
CA THR A 2 -2.43 6.99 -5.07
C THR A 2 -2.69 5.72 -4.26
N TYR A 3 -2.38 5.77 -2.97
CA TYR A 3 -2.65 4.68 -2.03
C TYR A 3 -3.80 5.10 -1.13
N GLN A 4 -4.89 4.36 -1.19
CA GLN A 4 -6.08 4.61 -0.40
C GLN A 4 -6.22 3.53 0.66
N LEU A 5 -6.32 3.93 1.93
CA LEU A 5 -6.57 3.00 3.03
C LEU A 5 -7.98 2.43 2.90
N VAL A 6 -8.08 1.13 2.66
CA VAL A 6 -9.36 0.42 2.59
C VAL A 6 -9.74 -0.13 3.97
N TYR A 7 -8.74 -0.64 4.68
CA TYR A 7 -8.95 -1.31 5.94
C TYR A 7 -7.73 -1.19 6.86
N ASP A 8 -7.98 -0.99 8.15
CA ASP A 8 -6.97 -0.97 9.20
C ASP A 8 -7.54 -1.59 10.47
N ASN A 9 -6.91 -2.65 10.97
CA ASN A 9 -7.23 -3.26 12.28
C ASN A 9 -5.94 -3.54 13.07
N GLU A 10 -6.04 -4.26 14.19
CA GLU A 10 -4.87 -4.56 15.03
C GLU A 10 -3.86 -5.52 14.38
N LYS A 11 -4.29 -6.35 13.42
CA LYS A 11 -3.50 -7.42 12.80
C LYS A 11 -2.99 -7.08 11.41
N GLU A 12 -3.74 -6.32 10.64
CA GLU A 12 -3.46 -6.06 9.23
C GLU A 12 -3.89 -4.64 8.81
N ARG A 13 -3.31 -4.20 7.71
CA ARG A 13 -3.64 -2.94 7.05
C ARG A 13 -3.66 -3.14 5.55
N GLN A 14 -4.73 -2.74 4.88
CA GLN A 14 -4.86 -2.88 3.44
C GLN A 14 -4.99 -1.53 2.75
N TYR A 15 -4.17 -1.34 1.73
CA TYR A 15 -4.20 -0.21 0.82
C TYR A 15 -4.65 -0.67 -0.57
N LYS A 16 -5.58 0.08 -1.16
CA LYS A 16 -5.89 0.03 -2.58
C LYS A 16 -4.92 0.97 -3.28
N VAL A 17 -4.31 0.48 -4.35
CA VAL A 17 -3.37 1.23 -5.17
C VAL A 17 -4.08 1.61 -6.46
N GLU A 18 -4.26 2.90 -6.67
CA GLU A 18 -4.82 3.47 -7.89
C GLU A 18 -3.71 4.15 -8.69
N GLY A 19 -3.58 3.79 -9.96
CA GLY A 19 -2.61 4.37 -10.89
C GLY A 19 -3.25 4.64 -12.24
N ASP A 20 -2.47 5.18 -13.19
CA ASP A 20 -2.95 5.61 -14.51
C ASP A 20 -3.48 4.49 -15.42
N CYS A 21 -3.21 3.23 -15.06
CA CYS A 21 -3.81 2.08 -15.74
C CYS A 21 -4.99 1.62 -14.89
N ASN A 22 -6.17 1.41 -15.49
CA ASN A 22 -7.43 0.94 -14.87
C ASN A 22 -7.35 -0.41 -14.11
N ALA A 23 -6.15 -0.90 -13.78
CA ALA A 23 -5.93 -2.09 -12.99
C ALA A 23 -6.04 -1.78 -11.50
N LEU A 24 -6.90 -2.54 -10.82
CA LEU A 24 -7.02 -2.54 -9.37
C LEU A 24 -5.89 -3.38 -8.78
N ALA A 25 -5.11 -2.80 -7.88
CA ALA A 25 -4.14 -3.51 -7.07
C ALA A 25 -4.36 -3.23 -5.58
N TYR A 26 -4.10 -4.23 -4.75
CA TYR A 26 -4.21 -4.16 -3.30
C TYR A 26 -2.89 -4.56 -2.66
N VAL A 27 -2.55 -3.89 -1.57
CA VAL A 27 -1.37 -4.18 -0.75
C VAL A 27 -1.86 -4.39 0.68
N THR A 28 -1.69 -5.61 1.17
CA THR A 28 -2.02 -5.99 2.55
C THR A 28 -0.73 -6.11 3.34
N ILE A 29 -0.67 -5.41 4.45
CA ILE A 29 0.43 -5.42 5.42
C ILE A 29 -0.03 -6.23 6.62
N ASP A 30 0.69 -7.28 6.96
CA ASP A 30 0.53 -8.00 8.22
C ASP A 30 1.34 -7.27 9.31
N LYS A 31 0.65 -6.69 10.30
CA LYS A 31 1.27 -5.94 11.40
C LYS A 31 1.95 -6.85 12.42
N VAL A 32 1.55 -8.12 12.49
CA VAL A 32 2.06 -9.10 13.44
C VAL A 32 3.35 -9.72 12.92
N ALA A 33 3.33 -10.21 11.68
CA ALA A 33 4.48 -10.80 11.01
C ALA A 33 5.44 -9.73 10.45
N GLY A 34 4.97 -8.49 10.26
CA GLY A 34 5.75 -7.44 9.62
C GLY A 34 6.00 -7.70 8.14
N THR A 35 5.14 -8.48 7.50
CA THR A 35 5.25 -8.87 6.08
C THR A 35 4.24 -8.12 5.24
N VAL A 36 4.47 -8.10 3.93
CA VAL A 36 3.52 -7.56 2.96
C VAL A 36 3.17 -8.61 1.94
N SER A 37 1.92 -8.55 1.52
CA SER A 37 1.39 -9.31 0.40
C SER A 37 0.65 -8.37 -0.53
N SER A 38 0.64 -8.72 -1.80
CA SER A 38 0.20 -7.82 -2.84
C SER A 38 -0.56 -8.63 -3.90
N VAL A 39 -1.74 -8.15 -4.30
CA VAL A 39 -2.62 -8.77 -5.30
C VAL A 39 -2.98 -7.74 -6.37
N GLY A 40 -2.92 -8.13 -7.64
CA GLY A 40 -3.30 -7.30 -8.79
C GLY A 40 -2.11 -6.84 -9.64
N THR A 41 -2.40 -6.04 -10.67
CA THR A 41 -1.38 -5.57 -11.62
C THR A 41 -0.80 -4.25 -11.14
N TYR A 42 0.46 -4.28 -10.70
CA TYR A 42 1.23 -3.07 -10.39
C TYR A 42 1.72 -2.45 -11.69
N ASN A 43 1.59 -1.14 -11.83
CA ASN A 43 2.11 -0.43 -13.00
C ASN A 43 3.63 -0.63 -13.07
N ILE A 44 4.12 -0.97 -14.25
CA ILE A 44 5.51 -1.27 -14.63
C ILE A 44 6.49 -0.16 -14.19
N MET A 45 6.01 1.07 -13.97
CA MET A 45 6.82 2.20 -13.47
C MET A 45 7.36 2.01 -12.05
N PHE A 46 6.71 1.20 -11.21
CA PHE A 46 7.22 0.87 -9.88
C PHE A 46 6.99 -0.62 -9.59
N GLY A 47 8.08 -1.35 -9.39
CA GLY A 47 8.01 -2.76 -9.04
C GLY A 47 7.21 -3.01 -7.75
N LYS A 48 6.68 -4.22 -7.63
CA LYS A 48 6.00 -4.72 -6.42
C LYS A 48 6.79 -4.38 -5.15
N ASP A 49 8.09 -4.66 -5.15
CA ASP A 49 8.97 -4.45 -3.99
C ASP A 49 8.98 -2.99 -3.48
N PHE A 50 9.00 -2.01 -4.39
CA PHE A 50 8.92 -0.60 -4.03
C PHE A 50 7.59 -0.25 -3.37
N THR A 51 6.49 -0.72 -3.98
CA THR A 51 5.13 -0.51 -3.48
C THR A 51 4.94 -1.12 -2.09
N GLU A 52 5.45 -2.33 -1.87
CA GLU A 52 5.37 -3.03 -0.58
C GLU A 52 6.19 -2.31 0.51
N LYS A 53 7.41 -1.86 0.19
CA LYS A 53 8.26 -1.08 1.12
C LYS A 53 7.62 0.25 1.52
N LEU A 54 7.01 0.95 0.56
CA LEU A 54 6.30 2.20 0.83
C LEU A 54 5.11 1.96 1.77
N ALA A 55 4.33 0.91 1.50
CA ALA A 55 3.21 0.51 2.34
C ALA A 55 3.67 0.13 3.77
N LEU A 56 4.72 -0.68 3.92
CA LEU A 56 5.35 -0.97 5.22
C LEU A 56 5.78 0.30 5.96
N GLY A 57 6.35 1.26 5.24
CA GLY A 57 6.75 2.55 5.79
C GLY A 57 5.60 3.31 6.45
N THR A 58 4.34 3.03 6.10
CA THR A 58 3.16 3.62 6.76
C THR A 58 2.91 3.07 8.15
N LEU A 59 3.49 1.92 8.52
CA LEU A 59 3.35 1.34 9.87
C LEU A 59 3.92 2.25 10.96
N LYS A 60 4.81 3.21 10.61
CA LYS A 60 5.25 4.26 11.54
C LYS A 60 4.10 5.12 12.06
N PHE A 61 2.99 5.18 11.31
CA PHE A 61 1.75 5.86 11.68
C PHE A 61 0.76 4.88 12.32
N LYS A 62 1.15 4.27 13.47
CA LYS A 62 0.37 3.21 14.14
C LYS A 62 -1.04 3.65 14.51
N ASN A 63 -1.18 4.84 15.11
CA ASN A 63 -2.43 5.31 15.70
C ASN A 63 -3.25 6.21 14.76
N ASN A 64 -2.65 6.69 13.67
CA ASN A 64 -3.33 7.57 12.72
C ASN A 64 -2.74 7.37 11.32
N PRO A 65 -3.01 6.23 10.67
CA PRO A 65 -2.52 6.01 9.32
C PRO A 65 -3.03 7.06 8.35
N PRO A 66 -2.21 7.46 7.36
CA PRO A 66 -2.71 8.28 6.27
C PRO A 66 -3.82 7.51 5.55
N LYS A 67 -5.01 8.13 5.46
CA LYS A 67 -6.17 7.60 4.73
C LYS A 67 -5.92 7.55 3.23
N GLU A 68 -5.13 8.50 2.75
CA GLU A 68 -4.65 8.57 1.39
C GLU A 68 -3.24 9.13 1.38
N PHE A 69 -2.38 8.63 0.51
CA PHE A 69 -1.13 9.29 0.18
C PHE A 69 -0.77 9.06 -1.29
N THR A 70 -0.26 10.12 -1.91
CA THR A 70 0.16 10.10 -3.31
C THR A 70 1.66 10.12 -3.36
N TYR A 71 2.25 9.20 -4.12
CA TYR A 71 3.66 9.25 -4.44
C TYR A 71 3.82 9.77 -5.87
N GLY A 72 4.42 10.96 -5.99
CA GLY A 72 4.86 11.54 -7.25
C GLY A 72 6.22 10.98 -7.63
N VAL A 73 6.32 10.40 -8.83
CA VAL A 73 7.60 10.05 -9.44
C VAL A 73 8.23 11.38 -9.86
N GLY A 74 9.34 11.75 -9.23
CA GLY A 74 10.24 12.78 -9.75
C GLY A 74 11.13 12.16 -10.82
#